data_AF-A0A1Y4G449-F1
#
_entry.id   AF-A0A1Y4G449-F1
#
_cell.length_a   1.000
_cell.length_b   1.000
_cell.length_c   1.000
_cell.angle_alpha   90.00
_cell.angle_beta   90.00
_cell.angle_gamma   90.00
#
_symmetry.space_group_name_H-M   'P 1'
#
loop_
_entity.id
_entity.type
_entity.pdbx_description
1 polymer ?
#
loop_
_entity_poly.entity_id
_entity_poly.type
_entity_poly.pdbx_seq_one_letter_code
_entity_poly.pdbx_strand_id
1 'polypeptide(L)'
;MAVRHACATAADEADGFRGSWREAYVELARFVGGRGDIRIDEMGLSVPGALRGEFYGLVERVQERLAREVLGARLELARETAKRAAAMRGRLVEMSGLRAYRVAPTLERFLKDAEATLAKPAFALVLDALQRGEEPDGLEERARLELVPFCASMRRNAYEAWVYFGVVAALGPRRFWAAASVDAEDVRAMETDEVGAGFQVASPERRIPEAAFETADGRVFALKMEAARELDYYGVKIERRRDTSAGGNTEGLVAHRVLLLYRLGSVEELGVVVDRQKRWQVPNDLMVEVLEPADLSRPAHTSSFVARINAARSQRPVQAVTFDEEGAFPDGMLDDPTVAPVERRVVGFDENRLSRIAALLGE
;
A
#
# COMPACT_ATOMS: atom_id res chain seq x y z
N MET A 1 30.85 -31.77 -32.90
CA MET A 1 30.87 -32.27 -31.51
C MET A 1 30.62 -31.07 -30.60
N ALA A 2 29.41 -30.57 -30.37
CA ALA A 2 28.18 -31.19 -29.88
C ALA A 2 28.33 -31.85 -28.49
N VAL A 3 28.12 -31.05 -27.44
CA VAL A 3 27.51 -31.50 -26.18
C VAL A 3 26.54 -30.40 -25.72
N ARG A 4 25.29 -30.50 -26.19
CA ARG A 4 24.08 -30.06 -25.49
C ARG A 4 23.59 -31.28 -24.72
N HIS A 5 23.34 -31.16 -23.41
CA HIS A 5 22.51 -32.00 -22.51
C HIS A 5 22.94 -31.57 -21.09
N ALA A 6 22.10 -31.31 -20.10
CA ALA A 6 20.66 -31.42 -19.94
C ALA A 6 20.30 -30.45 -18.80
N CYS A 7 19.33 -29.55 -19.02
CA CYS A 7 18.70 -28.78 -17.96
C CYS A 7 17.19 -28.80 -18.25
N ALA A 8 16.63 -30.00 -18.14
CA ALA A 8 15.21 -30.27 -18.20
C ALA A 8 14.95 -31.24 -17.05
N THR A 9 14.56 -30.70 -15.89
CA THR A 9 13.92 -31.38 -14.75
C THR A 9 13.77 -30.40 -13.59
N ALA A 10 12.98 -29.34 -13.82
CA ALA A 10 12.38 -28.52 -12.76
C ALA A 10 11.06 -27.87 -13.22
N ALA A 11 10.45 -28.39 -14.30
CA ALA A 11 9.21 -27.89 -14.89
C ALA A 11 8.00 -28.81 -14.64
N ASP A 12 8.19 -29.93 -13.92
CA ASP A 12 7.17 -30.99 -13.75
C ASP A 12 6.49 -31.02 -12.37
N GLU A 13 6.57 -29.92 -11.60
CA GLU A 13 5.68 -29.68 -10.45
C GLU A 13 4.67 -28.53 -10.71
N ALA A 14 4.36 -28.26 -11.99
CA ALA A 14 3.37 -27.27 -12.42
C ALA A 14 2.14 -27.88 -13.11
N ASP A 15 1.87 -29.18 -12.94
CA ASP A 15 0.83 -29.92 -13.68
C ASP A 15 -0.54 -30.03 -12.98
N GLY A 16 -0.90 -29.02 -12.16
CA GLY A 16 -2.21 -28.96 -11.48
C GLY A 16 -3.30 -28.13 -12.18
N PHE A 17 -2.94 -27.31 -13.18
CA PHE A 17 -3.82 -26.29 -13.76
C PHE A 17 -3.81 -26.32 -15.29
N ARG A 18 -4.39 -27.37 -15.90
CA ARG A 18 -4.66 -27.37 -17.35
C ARG A 18 -6.02 -26.72 -17.62
N GLY A 19 -6.03 -25.64 -18.42
CA GLY A 19 -7.22 -25.03 -19.03
C GLY A 19 -7.37 -23.53 -18.79
N SER A 20 -8.02 -22.84 -19.73
CA SER A 20 -8.30 -21.39 -19.65
C SER A 20 -9.38 -21.07 -18.60
N TRP A 21 -9.47 -19.80 -18.20
CA TRP A 21 -10.58 -19.35 -17.34
C TRP A 21 -11.95 -19.54 -18.00
N ARG A 22 -12.02 -19.44 -19.34
CA ARG A 22 -13.26 -19.64 -20.11
C ARG A 22 -13.76 -21.07 -20.03
N GLU A 23 -12.85 -22.04 -20.15
CA GLU A 23 -13.19 -23.47 -19.99
C GLU A 23 -13.70 -23.75 -18.58
N ALA A 24 -13.04 -23.19 -17.56
CA ALA A 24 -13.50 -23.31 -16.18
C ALA A 24 -14.88 -22.67 -15.96
N TYR A 25 -15.16 -21.54 -16.61
CA TYR A 25 -16.47 -20.88 -16.53
C TYR A 25 -17.57 -21.70 -17.20
N VAL A 26 -17.29 -22.29 -18.36
CA VAL A 26 -18.21 -23.22 -19.04
C VAL A 26 -18.45 -24.48 -18.18
N GLU A 27 -17.43 -25.00 -17.50
CA GLU A 27 -17.57 -26.10 -16.54
C GLU A 27 -18.51 -25.72 -15.37
N LEU A 28 -18.31 -24.55 -14.77
CA LEU A 28 -19.17 -24.01 -13.71
C LEU A 28 -20.62 -23.84 -14.20
N ALA A 29 -20.83 -23.24 -15.36
CA ALA A 29 -22.16 -23.05 -15.94
C ALA A 29 -22.85 -24.40 -16.22
N ARG A 30 -22.10 -25.39 -16.73
CA ARG A 30 -22.62 -26.76 -16.96
C ARG A 30 -22.97 -27.46 -15.65
N PHE A 31 -22.14 -27.31 -14.61
CA PHE A 31 -22.40 -27.89 -13.30
C PHE A 31 -23.73 -27.38 -12.72
N VAL A 32 -23.98 -26.08 -12.82
CA VAL A 32 -25.23 -25.45 -12.40
C VAL A 32 -26.40 -25.92 -13.27
N GLY A 33 -26.27 -25.87 -14.60
CA GLY A 33 -27.35 -26.23 -15.53
C GLY A 33 -27.72 -27.72 -15.49
N GLY A 34 -26.81 -28.59 -15.08
CA GLY A 34 -27.04 -30.03 -14.93
C GLY A 34 -27.70 -30.43 -13.59
N ARG A 35 -27.95 -29.48 -12.69
CA ARG A 35 -28.39 -29.72 -11.31
C ARG A 35 -29.66 -28.91 -11.00
N GLY A 36 -30.83 -29.56 -11.14
CA GLY A 36 -32.13 -28.92 -10.88
C GLY A 36 -32.39 -28.52 -9.42
N ASP A 37 -31.52 -28.92 -8.49
CA ASP A 37 -31.53 -28.55 -7.08
C ASP A 37 -30.74 -27.27 -6.77
N ILE A 38 -29.89 -26.80 -7.71
CA ILE A 38 -29.30 -25.46 -7.66
C ILE A 38 -30.28 -24.48 -8.29
N ARG A 39 -30.64 -23.42 -7.56
CA ARG A 39 -31.50 -22.35 -8.09
C ARG A 39 -30.68 -21.11 -8.33
N ILE A 40 -30.73 -20.64 -9.56
CA ILE A 40 -30.14 -19.37 -9.99
C ILE A 40 -31.22 -18.56 -10.68
N ASP A 41 -31.43 -17.35 -10.18
CA ASP A 41 -32.23 -16.32 -10.84
C ASP A 41 -31.59 -14.95 -10.59
N GLU A 42 -32.18 -13.90 -11.16
CA GLU A 42 -31.70 -12.52 -11.03
C GLU A 42 -31.73 -12.01 -9.57
N MET A 43 -32.52 -12.65 -8.69
CA MET A 43 -32.75 -12.24 -7.31
C MET A 43 -31.90 -13.05 -6.31
N GLY A 44 -31.30 -14.17 -6.71
CA GLY A 44 -30.45 -14.95 -5.81
C GLY A 44 -29.87 -16.26 -6.37
N LEU A 45 -28.91 -16.77 -5.61
CA LEU A 45 -28.26 -18.06 -5.80
C LEU A 45 -28.53 -18.93 -4.56
N SER A 46 -29.12 -20.11 -4.76
CA SER A 46 -29.32 -21.11 -3.72
C SER A 46 -28.61 -22.41 -4.08
N VAL A 47 -27.62 -22.78 -3.26
CA VAL A 47 -26.83 -24.00 -3.43
C VAL A 47 -27.09 -24.95 -2.24
N PRO A 48 -27.58 -26.18 -2.50
CA PRO A 48 -27.76 -27.20 -1.48
C PRO A 48 -26.49 -27.47 -0.70
N GLY A 49 -26.60 -27.70 0.61
CA GLY A 49 -25.44 -27.86 1.51
C GLY A 49 -24.43 -28.91 1.02
N ALA A 50 -24.91 -30.03 0.48
CA ALA A 50 -24.09 -31.11 -0.06
C ALA A 50 -23.26 -30.72 -1.30
N LEU A 51 -23.68 -29.69 -2.05
CA LEU A 51 -23.05 -29.25 -3.29
C LEU A 51 -22.17 -28.00 -3.13
N ARG A 52 -22.23 -27.31 -1.98
CA ARG A 52 -21.52 -26.04 -1.76
C ARG A 52 -20.02 -26.15 -1.96
N GLY A 53 -19.38 -27.20 -1.45
CA GLY A 53 -17.93 -27.39 -1.58
C GLY A 53 -17.49 -27.49 -3.03
N GLU A 54 -18.17 -28.31 -3.82
CA GLU A 54 -17.89 -28.47 -5.26
C GLU A 54 -18.19 -27.18 -6.04
N PHE A 55 -19.33 -26.54 -5.76
CA PHE A 55 -19.72 -25.28 -6.39
C PHE A 55 -18.70 -24.16 -6.13
N TYR A 56 -18.33 -23.91 -4.88
CA TYR A 56 -17.38 -22.84 -4.56
C TYR A 56 -15.96 -23.18 -5.00
N GLY A 57 -15.58 -24.46 -5.05
CA GLY A 57 -14.33 -24.89 -5.68
C GLY A 57 -14.28 -24.62 -7.18
N LEU A 58 -15.40 -24.74 -7.90
CA LEU A 58 -15.52 -24.34 -9.31
C LEU A 58 -15.41 -22.82 -9.46
N VAL A 59 -16.11 -22.05 -8.62
CA VAL A 59 -16.03 -20.57 -8.62
C VAL A 59 -14.60 -20.09 -8.38
N GLU A 60 -13.91 -20.67 -7.40
CA GLU A 60 -12.51 -20.35 -7.09
C GLU A 60 -11.59 -20.64 -8.27
N ARG A 61 -11.76 -21.78 -8.96
CA ARG A 61 -11.00 -22.09 -10.18
C ARG A 61 -11.18 -21.04 -11.28
N VAL A 62 -12.41 -20.57 -11.52
CA VAL A 62 -12.68 -19.50 -12.49
C VAL A 62 -12.02 -18.21 -12.05
N GLN A 63 -12.22 -17.83 -10.78
CA GLN A 63 -11.70 -16.62 -10.17
C GLN A 63 -10.17 -16.51 -10.31
N GLU A 64 -9.44 -17.55 -9.93
CA GLU A 64 -7.98 -17.58 -9.99
C GLU A 64 -7.46 -17.48 -11.43
N ARG A 65 -8.02 -18.30 -12.34
CA ARG A 65 -7.60 -18.31 -13.75
C ARG A 65 -7.93 -16.99 -14.45
N LEU A 66 -9.11 -16.43 -14.20
CA LEU A 66 -9.54 -15.15 -14.77
C LEU A 66 -8.59 -14.04 -14.32
N ALA A 67 -8.25 -13.98 -13.03
CA ALA A 67 -7.31 -12.99 -12.51
C ALA A 67 -5.92 -13.14 -13.12
N ARG A 68 -5.38 -14.37 -13.23
CA ARG A 68 -4.08 -14.62 -13.88
C ARG A 68 -4.06 -14.13 -15.33
N GLU A 69 -5.07 -14.49 -16.12
CA GLU A 69 -5.12 -14.14 -17.54
C GLU A 69 -5.37 -12.64 -17.77
N VAL A 70 -6.27 -12.01 -17.00
CA VAL A 70 -6.57 -10.58 -17.10
C VAL A 70 -5.38 -9.71 -16.68
N LEU A 71 -4.68 -10.10 -15.60
CA LEU A 71 -3.57 -9.30 -15.08
C LEU A 71 -2.26 -9.56 -15.85
N GLY A 72 -2.03 -10.79 -16.32
CA GLY A 72 -0.85 -11.17 -17.09
C GLY A 72 0.45 -10.73 -16.38
N ALA A 73 1.32 -10.03 -17.11
CA ALA A 73 2.60 -9.54 -16.57
C ALA A 73 2.47 -8.61 -15.34
N ARG A 74 1.30 -7.96 -15.13
CA ARG A 74 1.06 -7.12 -13.94
C ARG A 74 1.03 -7.96 -12.67
N LEU A 75 0.54 -9.20 -12.75
CA LEU A 75 0.50 -10.12 -11.61
C LEU A 75 1.91 -10.45 -11.14
N GLU A 76 2.82 -10.77 -12.06
CA GLU A 76 4.22 -11.10 -11.72
C GLU A 76 4.94 -9.92 -11.08
N LEU A 77 4.76 -8.71 -11.62
CA LEU A 77 5.32 -7.50 -11.01
C LEU A 77 4.71 -7.23 -9.62
N ALA A 78 3.40 -7.45 -9.45
CA ALA A 78 2.74 -7.30 -8.17
C ALA A 78 3.24 -8.31 -7.13
N ARG A 79 3.45 -9.58 -7.51
CA ARG A 79 4.04 -10.63 -6.68
C ARG A 79 5.45 -10.28 -6.23
N GLU A 80 6.29 -9.84 -7.15
CA GLU A 80 7.68 -9.44 -6.82
C GLU A 80 7.69 -8.22 -5.88
N THR A 81 6.82 -7.23 -6.12
CA THR A 81 6.69 -6.05 -5.26
C THR A 81 6.25 -6.45 -3.85
N ALA A 82 5.22 -7.31 -3.72
CA ALA A 82 4.74 -7.83 -2.45
C ALA A 82 5.84 -8.58 -1.68
N LYS A 83 6.57 -9.46 -2.37
CA LYS A 83 7.68 -10.23 -1.81
C LYS A 83 8.77 -9.31 -1.27
N ARG A 84 9.18 -8.29 -2.04
CA ARG A 84 10.21 -7.33 -1.60
C ARG A 84 9.76 -6.50 -0.42
N ALA A 85 8.53 -5.99 -0.45
CA ALA A 85 7.96 -5.24 0.67
C ALA A 85 7.90 -6.09 1.95
N ALA A 86 7.46 -7.34 1.85
CA ALA A 86 7.42 -8.27 2.97
C ALA A 86 8.83 -8.58 3.52
N ALA A 87 9.82 -8.78 2.63
CA ALA A 87 11.21 -9.02 3.03
C ALA A 87 11.85 -7.80 3.70
N MET A 88 11.62 -6.59 3.17
CA MET A 88 12.10 -5.34 3.78
C MET A 88 11.51 -5.14 5.17
N ARG A 89 10.19 -5.35 5.30
CA ARG A 89 9.51 -5.31 6.60
C ARG A 89 10.07 -6.36 7.57
N GLY A 90 10.31 -7.58 7.11
CA GLY A 90 10.90 -8.64 7.93
C GLY A 90 12.26 -8.22 8.50
N ARG A 91 13.13 -7.64 7.68
CA ARG A 91 14.42 -7.09 8.14
C ARG A 91 14.26 -5.95 9.14
N LEU A 92 13.33 -5.02 8.89
CA LEU A 92 13.06 -3.93 9.82
C LEU A 92 12.57 -4.44 11.19
N VAL A 93 11.69 -5.44 11.20
CA VAL A 93 11.19 -6.09 12.42
C VAL A 93 12.34 -6.78 13.16
N GLU A 94 13.16 -7.58 12.44
CA GLU A 94 14.30 -8.29 13.02
C GLU A 94 15.34 -7.33 13.62
N MET A 95 15.74 -6.29 12.89
CA MET A 95 16.82 -5.38 13.33
C MET A 95 16.42 -4.51 14.53
N SER A 96 15.13 -4.24 14.70
CA SER A 96 14.59 -3.36 15.74
C SER A 96 14.05 -4.09 16.96
N GLY A 97 14.02 -5.43 16.93
CA GLY A 97 13.45 -6.24 18.01
C GLY A 97 11.93 -6.14 18.15
N LEU A 98 11.23 -5.58 17.16
CA LEU A 98 9.77 -5.59 17.12
C LEU A 98 9.26 -7.04 16.96
N ARG A 99 8.09 -7.33 17.53
CA ARG A 99 7.28 -8.50 17.19
C ARG A 99 6.58 -8.30 15.84
N ALA A 100 6.07 -7.09 15.57
CA ALA A 100 5.40 -6.80 14.30
C ALA A 100 5.45 -5.32 13.92
N TYR A 101 5.60 -5.05 12.62
CA TYR A 101 5.23 -3.77 12.03
C TYR A 101 4.05 -4.02 11.09
N ARG A 102 2.86 -3.56 11.45
CA ARG A 102 1.62 -3.83 10.73
C ARG A 102 1.32 -2.76 9.69
N VAL A 103 0.69 -3.18 8.61
CA VAL A 103 0.06 -2.31 7.61
C VAL A 103 -1.44 -2.63 7.52
N ALA A 104 -2.17 -1.91 6.67
CA ALA A 104 -3.60 -2.13 6.49
C ALA A 104 -3.93 -3.62 6.22
N PRO A 105 -5.01 -4.19 6.79
CA PRO A 105 -5.29 -5.63 6.72
C PRO A 105 -5.38 -6.21 5.30
N THR A 106 -5.82 -5.42 4.32
CA THR A 106 -5.83 -5.85 2.91
C THR A 106 -4.42 -5.91 2.32
N LEU A 107 -3.55 -4.97 2.69
CA LEU A 107 -2.13 -5.02 2.32
C LEU A 107 -1.41 -6.18 3.01
N GLU A 108 -1.71 -6.46 4.29
CA GLU A 108 -1.19 -7.65 4.99
C GLU A 108 -1.48 -8.96 4.22
N ARG A 109 -2.72 -9.13 3.77
CA ARG A 109 -3.11 -10.29 2.95
C ARG A 109 -2.34 -10.33 1.63
N PHE A 110 -2.18 -9.20 0.96
CA PHE A 110 -1.45 -9.11 -0.29
C PHE A 110 0.05 -9.40 -0.14
N LEU A 111 0.68 -8.92 0.93
CA LEU A 111 2.10 -9.20 1.22
C LEU A 111 2.33 -10.68 1.54
N LYS A 112 1.32 -11.37 2.08
CA LYS A 112 1.36 -12.82 2.37
C LYS A 112 1.10 -13.66 1.11
N ASP A 113 0.05 -13.31 0.37
CA ASP A 113 -0.40 -14.01 -0.82
C ASP A 113 -1.00 -13.01 -1.82
N ALA A 114 -0.13 -12.51 -2.69
CA ALA A 114 -0.50 -11.50 -3.67
C ALA A 114 -1.54 -12.02 -4.65
N GLU A 115 -1.42 -13.28 -5.07
CA GLU A 115 -2.25 -13.84 -6.12
C GLU A 115 -3.67 -14.11 -5.62
N ALA A 116 -3.81 -14.80 -4.48
CA ALA A 116 -5.12 -15.03 -3.88
C ALA A 116 -5.81 -13.70 -3.52
N THR A 117 -5.04 -12.71 -3.06
CA THR A 117 -5.59 -11.38 -2.77
C THR A 117 -6.09 -10.67 -4.02
N LEU A 118 -5.32 -10.69 -5.11
CA LEU A 118 -5.68 -10.06 -6.39
C LEU A 118 -6.83 -10.77 -7.09
N ALA A 119 -7.00 -12.07 -6.88
CA ALA A 119 -8.12 -12.82 -7.42
C ALA A 119 -9.45 -12.49 -6.71
N LYS A 120 -9.41 -12.02 -5.45
CA LYS A 120 -10.60 -11.88 -4.59
C LYS A 120 -11.77 -11.07 -5.21
N PRO A 121 -11.56 -9.94 -5.91
CA PRO A 121 -12.68 -9.20 -6.50
C PRO A 121 -13.41 -9.99 -7.59
N ALA A 122 -12.73 -10.91 -8.29
CA ALA A 122 -13.36 -11.73 -9.32
C ALA A 122 -14.41 -12.69 -8.76
N PHE A 123 -14.41 -13.00 -7.47
CA PHE A 123 -15.44 -13.86 -6.85
C PHE A 123 -16.86 -13.34 -7.12
N ALA A 124 -17.10 -12.05 -6.81
CA ALA A 124 -18.41 -11.44 -7.03
C ALA A 124 -18.75 -11.35 -8.53
N LEU A 125 -17.76 -11.04 -9.36
CA LEU A 125 -17.94 -10.95 -10.81
C LEU A 125 -18.40 -12.29 -11.42
N VAL A 126 -17.75 -13.39 -11.01
CA VAL A 126 -18.09 -14.74 -11.49
C VAL A 126 -19.50 -15.13 -11.04
N LEU A 127 -19.88 -14.83 -9.79
CA LEU A 127 -21.23 -15.13 -9.30
C LEU A 127 -22.30 -14.31 -10.04
N ASP A 128 -22.07 -13.02 -10.24
CA ASP A 128 -23.00 -12.15 -10.96
C ASP A 128 -23.16 -12.58 -12.43
N ALA A 129 -22.04 -12.93 -13.08
CA ALA A 129 -22.04 -13.40 -14.47
C ALA A 129 -22.84 -14.70 -14.59
N LEU A 130 -22.62 -15.64 -13.66
CA LEU A 130 -23.37 -16.88 -13.61
C LEU A 130 -24.87 -16.63 -13.39
N GLN A 131 -25.24 -15.69 -12.51
CA GLN A 131 -26.64 -15.34 -12.25
C GLN A 131 -27.36 -14.73 -13.46
N ARG A 132 -26.65 -13.92 -14.24
CA ARG A 132 -27.19 -13.24 -15.42
C ARG A 132 -27.11 -14.07 -16.70
N GLY A 133 -26.51 -15.25 -16.65
CA GLY A 133 -26.18 -16.02 -17.85
C GLY A 133 -25.26 -15.24 -18.78
N GLU A 134 -24.33 -14.47 -18.22
CA GLU A 134 -23.43 -13.59 -18.97
C GLU A 134 -22.42 -14.41 -19.78
N GLU A 135 -22.21 -14.01 -21.04
CA GLU A 135 -21.19 -14.58 -21.90
C GLU A 135 -19.77 -14.24 -21.39
N PRO A 136 -18.77 -15.11 -21.64
CA PRO A 136 -17.41 -14.90 -21.15
C PRO A 136 -16.83 -13.51 -21.48
N ASP A 137 -17.07 -12.97 -22.68
CA ASP A 137 -16.49 -11.68 -23.08
C ASP A 137 -16.90 -10.53 -22.16
N GLY A 138 -18.16 -10.52 -21.69
CA GLY A 138 -18.65 -9.50 -20.75
C GLY A 138 -18.00 -9.60 -19.37
N LEU A 139 -17.85 -10.83 -18.86
CA LEU A 139 -17.17 -11.08 -17.60
C LEU A 139 -15.69 -10.64 -17.67
N GLU A 140 -15.02 -10.88 -18.79
CA GLU A 140 -13.63 -10.45 -19.00
C GLU A 140 -13.48 -8.93 -19.00
N GLU A 141 -14.41 -8.21 -19.64
CA GLU A 141 -14.41 -6.74 -19.67
C GLU A 141 -14.61 -6.16 -18.27
N ARG A 142 -15.61 -6.67 -17.51
CA ARG A 142 -15.83 -6.29 -16.11
C ARG A 142 -14.62 -6.61 -15.24
N ALA A 143 -14.02 -7.79 -15.42
CA ALA A 143 -12.83 -8.19 -14.69
C ALA A 143 -11.64 -7.26 -14.98
N ARG A 144 -11.45 -6.80 -16.23
CA ARG A 144 -10.41 -5.80 -16.54
C ARG A 144 -10.66 -4.47 -15.80
N LEU A 145 -11.90 -4.01 -15.76
CA LEU A 145 -12.28 -2.75 -15.10
C LEU A 145 -12.09 -2.80 -13.58
N GLU A 146 -12.22 -3.97 -12.96
CA GLU A 146 -12.06 -4.14 -11.50
C GLU A 146 -10.65 -4.56 -11.10
N LEU A 147 -10.10 -5.60 -11.74
CA LEU A 147 -8.86 -6.24 -11.31
C LEU A 147 -7.63 -5.38 -11.64
N VAL A 148 -7.60 -4.70 -12.78
CA VAL A 148 -6.43 -3.90 -13.18
C VAL A 148 -6.21 -2.71 -12.24
N PRO A 149 -7.23 -1.87 -11.93
CA PRO A 149 -7.06 -0.80 -10.94
C PRO A 149 -6.78 -1.32 -9.53
N PHE A 150 -7.42 -2.42 -9.12
CA PHE A 150 -7.14 -3.04 -7.82
C PHE A 150 -5.69 -3.50 -7.72
N CYS A 151 -5.17 -4.17 -8.76
CA CYS A 151 -3.77 -4.58 -8.85
C CYS A 151 -2.81 -3.39 -8.82
N ALA A 152 -3.12 -2.31 -9.54
CA ALA A 152 -2.31 -1.09 -9.53
C ALA A 152 -2.25 -0.49 -8.12
N SER A 153 -3.40 -0.36 -7.45
CA SER A 153 -3.50 0.16 -6.08
C SER A 153 -2.71 -0.69 -5.07
N MET A 154 -2.88 -2.01 -5.11
CA MET A 154 -2.16 -2.92 -4.20
C MET A 154 -0.64 -2.88 -4.43
N ARG A 155 -0.21 -2.87 -5.69
CA ARG A 155 1.20 -2.75 -6.06
C ARG A 155 1.79 -1.43 -5.57
N ARG A 156 1.10 -0.31 -5.80
CA ARG A 156 1.51 1.01 -5.31
C ARG A 156 1.71 1.01 -3.80
N ASN A 157 0.73 0.52 -3.04
CA ASN A 157 0.79 0.47 -1.57
C ASN A 157 1.92 -0.44 -1.06
N ALA A 158 2.18 -1.56 -1.73
CA ALA A 158 3.31 -2.43 -1.39
C ALA A 158 4.65 -1.76 -1.71
N TYR A 159 4.74 -1.02 -2.82
CA TYR A 159 5.95 -0.29 -3.18
C TYR A 159 6.21 0.89 -2.22
N GLU A 160 5.17 1.64 -1.85
CA GLU A 160 5.20 2.64 -0.77
C GLU A 160 5.75 2.04 0.52
N ALA A 161 5.18 0.92 0.98
CA ALA A 161 5.67 0.22 2.16
C ALA A 161 7.14 -0.20 2.03
N TRP A 162 7.56 -0.75 0.88
CA TRP A 162 8.95 -1.11 0.63
C TRP A 162 9.90 0.10 0.73
N VAL A 163 9.55 1.22 0.10
CA VAL A 163 10.32 2.47 0.15
C VAL A 163 10.42 2.97 1.59
N TYR A 164 9.29 3.10 2.29
CA TYR A 164 9.25 3.70 3.62
C TYR A 164 9.94 2.83 4.67
N PHE A 165 9.70 1.51 4.65
CA PHE A 165 10.44 0.61 5.51
C PHE A 165 11.93 0.59 5.18
N GLY A 166 12.32 0.72 3.91
CA GLY A 166 13.73 0.77 3.54
C GLY A 166 14.44 2.06 3.98
N VAL A 167 13.79 3.22 3.88
CA VAL A 167 14.33 4.47 4.44
C VAL A 167 14.49 4.36 5.96
N VAL A 168 13.48 3.85 6.66
CA VAL A 168 13.55 3.66 8.11
C VAL A 168 14.62 2.64 8.48
N ALA A 169 14.70 1.50 7.79
CA ALA A 169 15.71 0.47 8.03
C ALA A 169 17.14 0.98 7.79
N ALA A 170 17.34 1.85 6.81
CA ALA A 170 18.64 2.46 6.52
C ALA A 170 19.13 3.40 7.63
N LEU A 171 18.23 3.93 8.48
CA LEU A 171 18.61 4.68 9.69
C LEU A 171 19.11 3.75 10.81
N GLY A 172 18.89 2.43 10.70
CA GLY A 172 19.37 1.44 11.66
C GLY A 172 18.67 1.47 13.02
N PRO A 173 17.31 1.40 13.06
CA PRO A 173 16.56 1.42 14.31
C PRO A 173 16.88 0.20 15.17
N ARG A 174 17.00 0.40 16.48
CA ARG A 174 17.29 -0.64 17.47
C ARG A 174 16.16 -0.88 18.45
N ARG A 175 15.33 0.13 18.67
CA ARG A 175 14.23 0.09 19.63
C ARG A 175 13.15 1.07 19.21
N PHE A 176 11.89 0.72 19.47
CA PHE A 176 10.74 1.56 19.18
C PHE A 176 9.93 1.87 20.45
N TRP A 177 9.27 3.02 20.42
CA TRP A 177 8.26 3.44 21.37
C TRP A 177 7.03 3.90 20.60
N ALA A 178 5.86 3.37 20.92
CA ALA A 178 4.60 3.85 20.36
C ALA A 178 4.26 5.21 20.98
N ALA A 179 3.66 6.10 20.19
CA ALA A 179 3.03 7.29 20.73
C ALA A 179 1.70 6.90 21.39
N ALA A 180 1.63 7.00 22.71
CA ALA A 180 0.41 6.75 23.47
C ALA A 180 -0.20 8.06 23.93
N SER A 181 -1.52 8.16 23.86
CA SER A 181 -2.29 9.25 24.44
C SER A 181 -3.71 8.78 24.76
N VAL A 182 -4.34 9.36 25.76
CA VAL A 182 -5.74 9.07 26.10
C VAL A 182 -6.71 10.10 25.50
N ASP A 183 -6.22 11.30 25.24
CA ASP A 183 -7.00 12.49 24.88
C ASP A 183 -6.41 13.26 23.69
N ALA A 184 -5.34 12.73 23.10
CA ALA A 184 -4.51 13.40 22.09
C ALA A 184 -3.91 14.74 22.58
N GLU A 185 -3.83 15.00 23.89
CA GLU A 185 -3.13 16.14 24.51
C GLU A 185 -1.82 15.68 25.14
N ASP A 186 -1.93 14.76 26.09
CA ASP A 186 -0.79 14.20 26.79
C ASP A 186 -0.28 13.01 25.97
N VAL A 187 0.73 13.27 25.15
CA VAL A 187 1.40 12.27 24.34
C VAL A 187 2.65 11.82 25.07
N ARG A 188 2.81 10.50 25.18
CA ARG A 188 3.97 9.89 25.83
C ARG A 188 4.51 8.77 24.97
N ALA A 189 5.83 8.61 25.00
CA ALA A 189 6.49 7.44 24.46
C ALA A 189 6.26 6.24 25.38
N MET A 190 5.70 5.16 24.83
CA MET A 190 5.56 3.88 25.53
C MET A 190 6.34 2.81 24.80
N GLU A 191 7.14 2.03 25.53
CA GLU A 191 7.83 0.89 24.95
C GLU A 191 6.84 -0.03 24.24
N THR A 192 7.20 -0.47 23.04
CA THR A 192 6.34 -1.32 22.22
C THR A 192 7.15 -2.37 21.49
N ASP A 193 6.55 -3.53 21.31
CA ASP A 193 7.00 -4.54 20.36
C ASP A 193 6.15 -4.54 19.07
N GLU A 194 5.19 -3.62 18.94
CA GLU A 194 4.37 -3.47 17.73
C GLU A 194 4.21 -2.01 17.29
N VAL A 195 4.25 -1.79 15.97
CA VAL A 195 3.93 -0.50 15.34
C VAL A 195 2.91 -0.73 14.22
N GLY A 196 1.92 0.15 14.10
CA GLY A 196 0.93 0.12 13.02
C GLY A 196 1.10 1.33 12.10
N ALA A 197 1.37 1.10 10.81
CA ALA A 197 1.44 2.17 9.82
C ALA A 197 0.09 2.88 9.71
N GLY A 198 0.08 4.20 9.87
CA GLY A 198 -1.12 5.03 9.91
C GLY A 198 -1.87 5.04 11.24
N PHE A 199 -1.38 4.34 12.27
CA PHE A 199 -2.01 4.35 13.59
C PHE A 199 -1.80 5.69 14.31
N GLN A 200 -2.86 6.17 14.96
CA GLN A 200 -2.76 7.13 16.06
C GLN A 200 -4.06 7.12 16.87
N VAL A 201 -4.04 7.78 18.02
CA VAL A 201 -5.25 8.14 18.76
C VAL A 201 -6.05 9.13 17.92
N ALA A 202 -7.29 8.78 17.60
CA ALA A 202 -8.11 9.58 16.69
C ALA A 202 -8.35 10.98 17.28
N SER A 203 -7.96 12.01 16.52
CA SER A 203 -8.20 13.40 16.86
C SER A 203 -8.57 14.19 15.61
N PRO A 204 -9.67 14.96 15.63
CA PRO A 204 -9.94 15.91 14.56
C PRO A 204 -8.79 16.92 14.47
N GLU A 205 -8.40 17.52 15.59
CA GLU A 205 -7.48 18.66 15.67
C GLU A 205 -6.01 18.30 15.50
N ARG A 206 -5.58 17.13 15.97
CA ARG A 206 -4.16 16.87 16.17
C ARG A 206 -3.62 15.72 15.36
N ARG A 207 -2.32 15.78 15.10
CA ARG A 207 -1.58 14.71 14.45
C ARG A 207 -0.40 14.35 15.32
N ILE A 208 -0.34 13.07 15.64
CA ILE A 208 0.69 12.48 16.50
C ILE A 208 1.44 11.45 15.63
N PRO A 209 2.77 11.38 15.69
CA PRO A 209 3.54 10.30 15.06
C PRO A 209 3.07 8.92 15.54
N GLU A 210 3.29 7.89 14.74
CA GLU A 210 2.93 6.51 15.12
C GLU A 210 3.82 6.01 16.26
N ALA A 211 5.11 6.30 16.13
CA ALA A 211 6.14 5.83 17.01
C ALA A 211 7.38 6.73 16.93
N ALA A 212 8.27 6.57 17.90
CA ALA A 212 9.67 6.98 17.82
C ALA A 212 10.58 5.75 17.83
N PHE A 213 11.78 5.89 17.30
CA PHE A 213 12.84 4.90 17.41
C PHE A 213 14.19 5.53 17.67
N GLU A 214 15.06 4.75 18.31
CA GLU A 214 16.45 5.08 18.54
C GLU A 214 17.34 4.26 17.60
N THR A 215 18.32 4.90 17.00
CA THR A 215 19.32 4.28 16.12
C THR A 215 20.53 3.81 16.93
N ALA A 216 21.37 2.95 16.33
CA ALA A 216 22.55 2.42 17.01
C ALA A 216 23.58 3.50 17.45
N ASP A 217 23.56 4.67 16.81
CA ASP A 217 24.42 5.82 17.14
C ASP A 217 23.73 6.83 18.09
N GLY A 218 22.59 6.47 18.69
CA GLY A 218 21.90 7.24 19.72
C GLY A 218 21.02 8.39 19.21
N ARG A 219 20.82 8.50 17.89
CA ARG A 219 19.84 9.47 17.34
C ARG A 219 18.43 8.94 17.53
N VAL A 220 17.50 9.86 17.79
CA VAL A 220 16.09 9.53 17.97
C VAL A 220 15.27 10.18 16.87
N PHE A 221 14.34 9.42 16.30
CA PHE A 221 13.42 9.90 15.28
C PHE A 221 11.99 9.50 15.61
N ALA A 222 11.04 10.42 15.48
CA ALA A 222 9.63 10.10 15.35
C ALA A 222 9.27 9.89 13.88
N LEU A 223 8.36 8.96 13.61
CA LEU A 223 7.88 8.68 12.26
C LEU A 223 6.36 8.69 12.16
N LYS A 224 5.89 9.07 10.96
CA LYS A 224 4.48 9.01 10.61
C LYS A 224 4.31 8.62 9.15
N MET A 225 3.58 7.54 8.88
CA MET A 225 3.14 7.12 7.55
C MET A 225 1.71 7.61 7.32
N GLU A 226 1.59 8.92 7.09
CA GLU A 226 0.31 9.59 7.00
C GLU A 226 -0.37 9.31 5.65
N ALA A 227 -1.70 9.17 5.62
CA ALA A 227 -2.40 9.13 4.34
C ALA A 227 -2.27 10.50 3.67
N ALA A 228 -1.89 10.56 2.38
CA ALA A 228 -1.58 11.81 1.70
C ALA A 228 -2.72 12.86 1.82
N ARG A 229 -3.97 12.42 1.76
CA ARG A 229 -5.16 13.27 1.95
C ARG A 229 -5.24 13.93 3.33
N GLU A 230 -4.66 13.34 4.37
CA GLU A 230 -4.68 13.92 5.72
C GLU A 230 -3.75 15.13 5.82
N LEU A 231 -2.67 15.15 5.02
CA LEU A 231 -1.75 16.28 4.92
C LEU A 231 -2.41 17.52 4.31
N ASP A 232 -3.41 17.33 3.44
CA ASP A 232 -4.18 18.43 2.85
C ASP A 232 -4.89 19.27 3.92
N TYR A 233 -5.11 18.71 5.13
CA TYR A 233 -5.73 19.42 6.25
C TYR A 233 -4.75 20.08 7.22
N TYR A 234 -3.42 19.88 7.07
CA TYR A 234 -2.44 20.40 8.04
C TYR A 234 -2.43 21.93 8.10
N GLY A 235 -2.63 22.60 6.96
CA GLY A 235 -2.72 24.06 6.87
C GLY A 235 -4.11 24.65 7.16
N VAL A 236 -5.13 23.81 7.42
CA VAL A 236 -6.53 24.22 7.47
C VAL A 236 -7.08 24.16 8.89
N LYS A 237 -7.65 25.29 9.36
CA LYS A 237 -8.36 25.33 10.64
C LYS A 237 -9.63 24.49 10.55
N ILE A 238 -9.92 23.71 11.60
CA ILE A 238 -11.11 22.86 11.63
C ILE A 238 -12.40 23.66 11.61
N GLU A 239 -13.28 23.25 10.70
CA GLU A 239 -14.69 23.57 10.70
C GLU A 239 -15.48 22.26 10.86
N ARG A 240 -15.90 21.93 12.10
CA ARG A 240 -16.43 20.59 12.47
C ARG A 240 -17.55 20.05 11.58
N ARG A 241 -18.34 20.92 10.94
CA ARG A 241 -19.44 20.51 10.03
C ARG A 241 -18.96 20.06 8.64
N ARG A 242 -17.67 20.23 8.31
CA ARG A 242 -17.07 19.94 7.00
C ARG A 242 -15.78 19.11 7.10
N ASP A 243 -15.41 18.63 8.29
CA ASP A 243 -14.20 17.84 8.46
C ASP A 243 -14.44 16.41 7.95
N THR A 244 -13.85 16.09 6.80
CA THR A 244 -13.86 14.76 6.19
C THR A 244 -12.56 14.00 6.45
N SER A 245 -11.69 14.52 7.33
CA SER A 245 -10.49 13.82 7.79
C SER A 245 -10.86 12.55 8.56
N ALA A 246 -9.98 11.56 8.54
CA ALA A 246 -10.12 10.32 9.30
C ALA A 246 -9.82 10.49 10.80
N GLY A 247 -9.77 11.73 11.31
CA GLY A 247 -9.22 12.03 12.63
C GLY A 247 -7.75 11.59 12.75
N GLY A 248 -7.06 11.49 11.61
CA GLY A 248 -5.68 11.05 11.50
C GLY A 248 -5.42 9.56 11.72
N ASN A 249 -6.34 8.75 12.27
CA ASN A 249 -6.12 7.30 12.33
C ASN A 249 -6.54 6.66 11.01
N THR A 250 -5.55 6.18 10.26
CA THR A 250 -5.74 5.58 8.95
C THR A 250 -5.20 4.16 8.86
N GLU A 251 -4.90 3.50 9.99
CA GLU A 251 -4.25 2.17 10.04
C GLU A 251 -4.99 1.12 9.20
N GLY A 252 -6.33 1.13 9.23
CA GLY A 252 -7.16 0.19 8.49
C GLY A 252 -7.27 0.44 6.98
N LEU A 253 -6.72 1.54 6.46
CA LEU A 253 -6.96 2.01 5.09
C LEU A 253 -5.78 1.67 4.16
N VAL A 254 -6.12 1.06 3.02
CA VAL A 254 -5.26 1.05 1.83
C VAL A 254 -5.43 2.40 1.17
N ALA A 255 -4.38 3.22 1.21
CA ALA A 255 -4.41 4.60 0.75
C ALA A 255 -2.98 5.00 0.34
N HIS A 256 -2.87 5.95 -0.58
CA HIS A 256 -1.59 6.58 -0.86
C HIS A 256 -1.06 7.26 0.41
N ARG A 257 0.13 6.85 0.85
CA ARG A 257 0.78 7.35 2.07
C ARG A 257 1.98 8.23 1.75
N VAL A 258 2.43 8.93 2.78
CA VAL A 258 3.66 9.73 2.81
C VAL A 258 4.38 9.41 4.11
N LEU A 259 5.68 9.15 4.02
CA LEU A 259 6.54 9.05 5.21
C LEU A 259 7.02 10.43 5.63
N LEU A 260 6.78 10.78 6.88
CA LEU A 260 7.34 11.94 7.57
C LEU A 260 8.27 11.46 8.68
N LEU A 261 9.46 12.03 8.76
CA LEU A 261 10.43 11.78 9.81
C LEU A 261 10.75 13.08 10.54
N TYR A 262 10.85 12.99 11.86
CA TYR A 262 11.14 14.10 12.76
C TYR A 262 12.31 13.69 13.64
N ARG A 263 13.39 14.46 13.64
CA ARG A 263 14.53 14.25 14.54
C ARG A 263 14.18 14.81 15.91
N LEU A 264 14.37 14.00 16.94
CA LEU A 264 14.14 14.37 18.33
C LEU A 264 15.47 14.50 19.07
N GLY A 265 15.51 15.34 20.10
CA GLY A 265 16.61 15.39 21.06
C GLY A 265 16.64 14.16 21.96
N SER A 266 15.46 13.66 22.32
CA SER A 266 15.28 12.42 23.09
C SER A 266 13.89 11.83 22.86
N VAL A 267 13.64 10.62 23.36
CA VAL A 267 12.33 9.95 23.20
C VAL A 267 11.20 10.65 23.96
N GLU A 268 11.54 11.37 25.04
CA GLU A 268 10.60 12.15 25.86
C GLU A 268 10.00 13.34 25.11
N GLU A 269 10.62 13.78 24.02
CA GLU A 269 10.11 14.85 23.15
C GLU A 269 9.04 14.36 22.15
N LEU A 270 8.74 13.05 22.11
CA LEU A 270 7.67 12.53 21.28
C LEU A 270 6.33 13.17 21.67
N GLY A 271 5.74 13.92 20.73
CA GLY A 271 4.54 14.71 20.99
C GLY A 271 3.66 14.92 19.77
N VAL A 272 2.68 15.81 19.94
CA VAL A 272 1.84 16.32 18.85
C VAL A 272 2.74 17.06 17.85
N VAL A 273 2.65 16.72 16.56
CA VAL A 273 3.40 17.40 15.49
C VAL A 273 2.55 18.40 14.70
N VAL A 274 1.22 18.30 14.78
CA VAL A 274 0.28 19.27 14.22
C VAL A 274 -0.88 19.49 15.17
N ASP A 275 -1.23 20.76 15.38
CA ASP A 275 -2.47 21.20 16.02
C ASP A 275 -3.19 22.17 15.08
N ARG A 276 -4.21 21.65 14.37
CA ARG A 276 -5.04 22.39 13.40
C ARG A 276 -5.87 23.49 14.07
N GLN A 277 -6.22 23.32 15.35
CA GLN A 277 -7.00 24.32 16.08
C GLN A 277 -6.14 25.54 16.41
N LYS A 278 -4.89 25.30 16.82
CA LYS A 278 -3.89 26.34 17.14
C LYS A 278 -3.13 26.83 15.91
N ARG A 279 -3.31 26.20 14.73
CA ARG A 279 -2.54 26.45 13.49
C ARG A 279 -1.04 26.31 13.71
N TRP A 280 -0.68 25.29 14.48
CA TRP A 280 0.69 25.02 14.86
C TRP A 280 1.13 23.69 14.25
N GLN A 281 2.38 23.64 13.80
CA GLN A 281 2.97 22.47 13.18
C GLN A 281 4.47 22.50 13.38
N VAL A 282 5.03 21.34 13.73
CA VAL A 282 6.47 21.07 13.71
C VAL A 282 6.85 20.75 12.26
N PRO A 283 7.82 21.48 11.67
CA PRO A 283 8.41 21.11 10.39
C PRO A 283 9.00 19.70 10.47
N ASN A 284 8.67 18.82 9.52
CA ASN A 284 9.32 17.51 9.46
C ASN A 284 10.74 17.66 8.93
N ASP A 285 11.66 16.82 9.38
CA ASP A 285 13.05 16.86 8.92
C ASP A 285 13.16 16.26 7.51
N LEU A 286 12.38 15.22 7.22
CA LEU A 286 12.34 14.58 5.90
C LEU A 286 10.93 14.08 5.56
N MET A 287 10.47 14.45 4.38
CA MET A 287 9.26 13.92 3.74
C MET A 287 9.63 13.08 2.52
N VAL A 288 9.07 11.86 2.45
CA VAL A 288 9.24 10.94 1.32
C VAL A 288 7.87 10.54 0.78
N GLU A 289 7.61 10.84 -0.49
CA GLU A 289 6.35 10.53 -1.17
C GLU A 289 6.63 9.71 -2.43
N VAL A 290 5.94 8.57 -2.59
CA VAL A 290 6.06 7.76 -3.80
C VAL A 290 5.02 8.23 -4.81
N LEU A 291 5.45 8.52 -6.02
CA LEU A 291 4.61 9.02 -7.11
C LEU A 291 4.62 8.04 -8.29
N GLU A 292 3.45 7.80 -8.87
CA GLU A 292 3.34 7.10 -10.15
C GLU A 292 3.53 8.09 -11.33
N PRO A 293 3.89 7.62 -12.54
CA PRO A 293 4.06 8.50 -13.71
C PRO A 293 2.84 9.41 -14.00
N ALA A 294 1.63 8.89 -13.73
CA ALA A 294 0.39 9.64 -13.86
C ALA A 294 0.21 10.75 -12.80
N ASP A 295 0.85 10.63 -11.63
CA ASP A 295 0.82 11.65 -10.59
C ASP A 295 1.72 12.84 -10.95
N LEU A 296 2.80 12.58 -11.69
CA LEU A 296 3.73 13.61 -12.15
C LEU A 296 3.19 14.45 -13.31
N SER A 297 2.47 13.81 -14.23
CA SER A 297 2.11 14.39 -15.53
C SER A 297 0.71 15.00 -15.60
N ARG A 298 -0.18 14.68 -14.65
CA ARG A 298 -1.56 15.21 -14.63
C ARG A 298 -1.63 16.47 -13.78
N PRO A 299 -2.06 17.63 -14.34
CA PRO A 299 -2.09 18.90 -13.61
C PRO A 299 -2.83 18.82 -12.27
N ALA A 300 -3.97 18.12 -12.19
CA ALA A 300 -4.71 17.98 -10.94
C ALA A 300 -3.93 17.24 -9.84
N HIS A 301 -3.17 16.20 -10.21
CA HIS A 301 -2.35 15.45 -9.26
C HIS A 301 -1.13 16.27 -8.84
N THR A 302 -0.45 16.91 -9.80
CA THR A 302 0.69 17.78 -9.53
C THR A 302 0.30 18.94 -8.61
N SER A 303 -0.82 19.62 -8.86
CA SER A 303 -1.30 20.69 -7.99
C SER A 303 -1.61 20.20 -6.58
N SER A 304 -2.18 19.00 -6.45
CA SER A 304 -2.45 18.40 -5.14
C SER A 304 -1.16 18.04 -4.40
N PHE A 305 -0.17 17.51 -5.13
CA PHE A 305 1.18 17.23 -4.60
C PHE A 305 1.87 18.51 -4.12
N VAL A 306 1.89 19.57 -4.95
CA VAL A 306 2.47 20.89 -4.60
C VAL A 306 1.81 21.47 -3.36
N ALA A 307 0.48 21.46 -3.29
CA ALA A 307 -0.25 21.95 -2.13
C ALA A 307 0.14 21.19 -0.85
N ARG A 308 0.26 19.86 -0.96
CA ARG A 308 0.64 18.98 0.16
C ARG A 308 2.06 19.21 0.66
N ILE A 309 3.06 19.26 -0.22
CA ILE A 309 4.46 19.49 0.19
C ILE A 309 4.64 20.86 0.85
N ASN A 310 3.93 21.88 0.35
CA ASN A 310 3.92 23.21 0.92
C ASN A 310 3.27 23.23 2.32
N ALA A 311 2.20 22.46 2.51
CA ALA A 311 1.54 22.31 3.81
C ALA A 311 2.39 21.50 4.82
N ALA A 312 3.12 20.47 4.37
CA ALA A 312 3.89 19.58 5.24
C ALA A 312 5.15 20.24 5.85
N ARG A 313 5.70 21.28 5.22
CA ARG A 313 6.87 22.06 5.70
C ARG A 313 8.08 21.17 6.02
N SER A 314 8.61 20.47 5.01
CA SER A 314 9.85 19.69 5.14
C SER A 314 11.07 20.60 5.25
N GLN A 315 12.00 20.30 6.15
CA GLN A 315 13.27 21.04 6.30
C GLN A 315 14.28 20.69 5.21
N ARG A 316 14.34 19.41 4.83
CA ARG A 316 15.11 18.93 3.67
C ARG A 316 14.23 18.95 2.42
N PRO A 317 14.81 18.97 1.20
CA PRO A 317 14.04 18.80 -0.02
C PRO A 317 13.19 17.51 0.03
N VAL A 318 11.92 17.62 -0.33
CA VAL A 318 10.99 16.50 -0.37
C VAL A 318 11.50 15.47 -1.37
N GLN A 319 11.57 14.21 -0.96
CA GLN A 319 12.04 13.13 -1.81
C GLN A 319 10.85 12.51 -2.54
N ALA A 320 10.67 12.91 -3.80
CA ALA A 320 9.65 12.36 -4.70
C ALA A 320 10.19 11.08 -5.35
N VAL A 321 9.81 9.92 -4.82
CA VAL A 321 10.32 8.61 -5.24
C VAL A 321 9.46 8.04 -6.37
N THR A 322 10.09 7.62 -7.47
CA THR A 322 9.42 6.90 -8.55
C THR A 322 10.01 5.50 -8.73
N PHE A 323 9.21 4.59 -9.29
CA PHE A 323 9.70 3.26 -9.63
C PHE A 323 10.70 3.29 -10.78
N ASP A 324 10.37 4.05 -11.83
CA ASP A 324 11.16 4.20 -13.05
C ASP A 324 11.25 5.67 -13.47
N GLU A 325 11.82 5.91 -14.66
CA GLU A 325 12.01 7.23 -15.24
C GLU A 325 10.73 7.78 -15.91
N GLU A 326 9.65 6.99 -16.01
CA GLU A 326 8.45 7.41 -16.72
C GLU A 326 7.75 8.59 -16.02
N GLY A 327 7.16 9.48 -16.84
CA GLY A 327 6.57 10.74 -16.38
C GLY A 327 7.60 11.81 -16.04
N ALA A 328 7.15 13.05 -15.96
CA ALA A 328 7.96 14.19 -15.53
C ALA A 328 7.03 15.22 -14.86
N PHE A 329 7.58 16.00 -13.94
CA PHE A 329 6.87 17.18 -13.44
C PHE A 329 6.64 18.17 -14.60
N PRO A 330 5.57 18.98 -14.55
CA PRO A 330 5.34 20.02 -15.53
C PRO A 330 6.51 21.00 -15.61
N ASP A 331 6.79 21.51 -16.81
CA ASP A 331 7.85 22.48 -17.06
C ASP A 331 7.71 23.70 -16.14
N GLY A 332 8.82 24.12 -15.55
CA GLY A 332 8.88 25.27 -14.63
C GLY A 332 8.39 25.00 -13.21
N MET A 333 7.81 23.84 -12.90
CA MET A 333 7.36 23.53 -11.53
C MET A 333 8.52 23.56 -10.52
N LEU A 334 9.66 22.96 -10.87
CA LEU A 334 10.82 22.87 -9.96
C LEU A 334 11.55 24.21 -9.80
N ASP A 335 11.34 25.14 -10.75
CA ASP A 335 11.92 26.47 -10.75
C ASP A 335 11.00 27.51 -10.09
N ASP A 336 9.75 27.14 -9.79
CA ASP A 336 8.76 28.02 -9.16
C ASP A 336 9.13 28.24 -7.67
N PRO A 337 9.44 29.48 -7.24
CA PRO A 337 9.84 29.76 -5.86
C PRO A 337 8.72 29.56 -4.83
N THR A 338 7.48 29.36 -5.27
CA THR A 338 6.34 29.05 -4.39
C THR A 338 6.19 27.56 -4.11
N VAL A 339 6.95 26.71 -4.81
CA VAL A 339 6.97 25.26 -4.62
C VAL A 339 8.08 24.92 -3.62
N ALA A 340 7.75 24.17 -2.57
CA ALA A 340 8.73 23.67 -1.63
C ALA A 340 9.81 22.85 -2.37
N PRO A 341 11.08 22.88 -1.94
CA PRO A 341 12.14 22.15 -2.63
C PRO A 341 11.81 20.65 -2.76
N VAL A 342 11.90 20.11 -3.97
CA VAL A 342 11.65 18.70 -4.29
C VAL A 342 12.83 18.13 -5.04
N GLU A 343 13.22 16.90 -4.68
CA GLU A 343 14.17 16.09 -5.45
C GLU A 343 13.49 14.81 -5.91
N ARG A 344 13.44 14.60 -7.24
CA ARG A 344 12.95 13.34 -7.80
C ARG A 344 14.04 12.27 -7.72
N ARG A 345 13.69 11.13 -7.14
CA ARG A 345 14.55 9.95 -7.02
C ARG A 345 13.90 8.77 -7.73
N VAL A 346 14.46 8.35 -8.85
CA VAL A 346 14.10 7.06 -9.45
C VAL A 346 14.76 5.98 -8.60
N VAL A 347 14.03 5.03 -8.03
CA VAL A 347 14.60 4.05 -7.08
C VAL A 347 14.51 2.61 -7.59
N GLY A 348 13.42 2.23 -8.26
CA GLY A 348 13.15 0.83 -8.57
C GLY A 348 13.21 -0.02 -7.30
N PHE A 349 13.98 -1.10 -7.31
CA PHE A 349 14.25 -1.89 -6.11
C PHE A 349 15.70 -1.78 -5.60
N ASP A 350 16.34 -0.62 -5.77
CA ASP A 350 17.72 -0.36 -5.34
C ASP A 350 17.76 0.21 -3.91
N GLU A 351 18.12 -0.63 -2.94
CA GLU A 351 18.22 -0.25 -1.53
C GLU A 351 19.31 0.80 -1.27
N ASN A 352 20.36 0.86 -2.09
CA ASN A 352 21.39 1.89 -1.91
C ASN A 352 20.84 3.30 -2.15
N ARG A 353 19.85 3.43 -3.03
CA ARG A 353 19.16 4.71 -3.27
C ARG A 353 18.29 5.10 -2.07
N LEU A 354 17.65 4.13 -1.39
CA LEU A 354 16.94 4.39 -0.13
C LEU A 354 17.89 4.81 0.98
N SER A 355 19.07 4.19 1.08
CA SER A 355 20.10 4.60 2.04
C SER A 355 20.59 6.03 1.82
N ARG A 356 20.69 6.49 0.56
CA ARG A 356 21.02 7.88 0.24
C ARG A 356 19.93 8.86 0.69
N ILE A 357 18.66 8.48 0.57
CA ILE A 357 17.54 9.28 1.10
C ILE A 357 17.65 9.39 2.63
N ALA A 358 17.88 8.27 3.31
CA ALA A 358 18.04 8.25 4.77
C ALA A 358 19.27 9.07 5.25
N ALA A 359 20.36 9.08 4.47
CA ALA A 359 21.59 9.81 4.81
C ALA A 359 21.38 11.34 4.93
N LEU A 360 20.32 11.90 4.33
CA LEU A 360 19.95 13.32 4.50
C LEU A 360 19.61 13.70 5.95
N LEU A 361 19.35 12.71 6.81
CA LEU A 361 19.13 12.88 8.26
C LEU A 361 20.38 12.59 9.12
N GLY A 362 21.48 12.16 8.48
CA GLY A 362 22.79 11.99 9.12
C GLY A 362 23.66 13.24 9.04
N GLU A 363 23.44 14.07 8.03
CA GLU A 363 23.95 15.44 7.90
C GLU A 363 23.14 16.43 8.76
#